data_AF-A0A853BE07-F1
#
_entry.id   AF-A0A853BE07-F1
#
_cell.length_a   1.000
_cell.length_b   1.000
_cell.length_c   1.000
_cell.angle_alpha   90.00
_cell.angle_beta   90.00
_cell.angle_gamma   90.00
#
_symmetry.space_group_name_H-M   'P 1'
#
loop_
_entity.id
_entity.type
_entity.pdbx_description
1 polymer ?
#
loop_
_entity_poly.entity_id
_entity_poly.type
_entity_poly.pdbx_seq_one_letter_code
_entity_poly.pdbx_strand_id
1 'polypeptide(L)'
;MAMTLHGFVAGTSQRAAEIYFPADAELFNVVGAAKGIQGVTAAQVATKSGPGSTYAVGTPQQVAEKLPNHHEVLGHQRTMLQLAVGTVARRDLMRAIELLGAEVAPLVRAEITKREGSSVTPAPAR
;
A
#
# COMPACT_ATOMS: atom_id res chain seq x y z
N MET A 1 10.95 -14.31 0.16
CA MET A 1 9.49 -14.21 0.00
C MET A 1 9.10 -12.76 -0.30
N ALA A 2 8.12 -12.52 -1.18
CA ALA A 2 7.64 -11.18 -1.56
C ALA A 2 6.14 -11.04 -1.32
N MET A 3 5.69 -9.84 -0.98
CA MET A 3 4.28 -9.48 -0.80
C MET A 3 3.87 -8.47 -1.87
N THR A 4 2.76 -8.74 -2.56
CA THR A 4 2.17 -7.82 -3.53
C THR A 4 0.94 -7.17 -2.94
N LEU A 5 0.88 -5.85 -3.02
CA LEU A 5 -0.22 -5.03 -2.53
C LEU A 5 -0.82 -4.20 -3.66
N HIS A 6 -2.10 -3.91 -3.49
CA HIS A 6 -2.81 -2.89 -4.23
C HIS A 6 -2.64 -1.55 -3.50
N GLY A 7 -2.41 -0.45 -4.22
CA GLY A 7 -2.38 0.85 -3.58
C GLY A 7 -1.84 1.99 -4.44
N PHE A 8 -1.87 3.20 -3.86
CA PHE A 8 -1.52 4.43 -4.56
C PHE A 8 -0.99 5.48 -3.58
N VAL A 9 0.00 6.25 -4.00
CA VAL A 9 0.60 7.31 -3.20
C VAL A 9 0.33 8.66 -3.85
N ALA A 10 -0.20 9.60 -3.07
CA ALA A 10 -0.39 10.99 -3.50
C ALA A 10 -0.03 11.95 -2.36
N GLY A 11 0.02 13.26 -2.66
CA GLY A 11 0.34 14.27 -1.65
C GLY A 11 -0.67 14.38 -0.50
N THR A 12 -1.90 13.88 -0.69
CA THR A 12 -2.92 13.77 0.36
C THR A 12 -3.62 12.42 0.28
N SER A 13 -4.13 11.94 1.41
CA SER A 13 -4.89 10.67 1.47
C SER A 13 -6.15 10.74 0.61
N GLN A 14 -6.83 11.90 0.65
CA GLN A 14 -8.02 12.17 -0.14
C GLN A 14 -7.72 12.04 -1.63
N ARG A 15 -6.64 12.68 -2.10
CA ARG A 15 -6.26 12.61 -3.51
C ARG A 15 -5.87 11.19 -3.93
N ALA A 16 -5.18 10.45 -3.08
CA ALA A 16 -4.84 9.06 -3.36
C ALA A 16 -6.10 8.19 -3.51
N ALA A 17 -7.07 8.36 -2.62
CA ALA A 17 -8.34 7.65 -2.63
C ALA A 17 -9.20 8.00 -3.86
N GLU A 18 -9.31 9.29 -4.19
CA GLU A 18 -10.05 9.80 -5.36
C GLU A 18 -9.52 9.24 -6.68
N ILE A 19 -8.20 9.07 -6.79
CA ILE A 19 -7.60 8.50 -8.01
C ILE A 19 -7.80 6.99 -8.04
N TYR A 20 -7.49 6.31 -6.93
CA TYR A 20 -7.31 4.87 -6.95
C TYR A 20 -8.61 4.09 -6.90
N PHE A 21 -9.53 4.45 -6.00
CA PHE A 21 -10.69 3.61 -5.74
C PHE A 21 -11.75 3.57 -6.85
N PRO A 22 -12.02 4.65 -7.60
CA PRO A 22 -12.91 4.55 -8.76
C PRO A 22 -12.38 3.57 -9.80
N ALA A 23 -11.07 3.63 -10.09
CA ALA A 23 -10.42 2.75 -11.06
C ALA A 23 -10.34 1.29 -10.59
N ASP A 24 -10.08 1.08 -9.28
CA ASP A 24 -10.15 -0.22 -8.61
C ASP A 24 -11.57 -0.81 -8.71
N ALA A 25 -12.59 -0.04 -8.31
CA ALA A 25 -13.98 -0.48 -8.33
C ALA A 25 -14.45 -0.80 -9.75
N GLU A 26 -14.12 0.03 -10.74
CA GLU A 26 -14.45 -0.23 -12.14
C GLU A 26 -13.88 -1.58 -12.61
N LEU A 27 -12.57 -1.80 -12.41
CA LEU A 27 -11.92 -3.04 -12.81
C LEU A 27 -12.55 -4.26 -12.12
N PHE A 28 -12.70 -4.20 -10.80
CA PHE A 28 -13.23 -5.33 -10.03
C PHE A 28 -14.72 -5.57 -10.27
N ASN A 29 -15.50 -4.55 -10.59
CA ASN A 29 -16.90 -4.71 -10.97
C ASN A 29 -17.01 -5.40 -12.33
N VAL A 30 -16.17 -5.03 -13.31
CA VAL A 30 -16.14 -5.69 -14.63
C VAL A 30 -15.72 -7.16 -14.49
N VAL A 31 -14.62 -7.43 -13.77
CA VAL A 31 -14.12 -8.79 -13.54
C VAL A 31 -15.10 -9.62 -12.71
N GLY A 32 -15.73 -9.02 -11.71
CA GLY A 32 -16.70 -9.65 -10.82
C GLY A 32 -18.00 -10.01 -11.54
N ALA A 33 -18.53 -9.10 -12.37
CA ALA A 33 -19.74 -9.34 -13.16
C ALA A 33 -19.58 -10.56 -14.08
N ALA A 34 -18.42 -10.73 -14.71
CA ALA A 34 -18.13 -11.91 -15.54
C ALA A 34 -18.13 -13.24 -14.75
N LYS A 35 -18.02 -13.19 -13.42
CA LYS A 35 -18.00 -14.34 -12.50
C LYS A 35 -19.28 -14.44 -11.65
N GLY A 36 -20.28 -13.60 -11.91
CA GLY A 36 -21.50 -13.53 -11.09
C GLY A 36 -21.30 -13.00 -9.67
N ILE A 37 -20.17 -12.34 -9.41
CA ILE A 37 -19.84 -11.75 -8.10
C ILE A 37 -20.41 -10.33 -8.06
N GLN A 38 -21.14 -9.99 -6.99
CA GLN A 38 -21.64 -8.63 -6.79
C GLN A 38 -20.49 -7.62 -6.71
N GLY A 39 -20.70 -6.47 -7.35
CA GLY A 39 -19.72 -5.38 -7.38
C GLY A 39 -19.43 -4.80 -6.00
N VAL A 40 -18.26 -4.17 -5.88
CA VAL A 40 -17.81 -3.51 -4.65
C VAL A 40 -18.63 -2.24 -4.43
N THR A 41 -19.18 -2.06 -3.23
CA THR A 41 -19.96 -0.86 -2.87
C THR A 41 -19.03 0.29 -2.45
N ALA A 42 -19.52 1.53 -2.56
CA ALA A 42 -18.79 2.71 -2.09
C ALA A 42 -18.42 2.63 -0.59
N ALA A 43 -19.27 2.00 0.23
CA ALA A 43 -18.98 1.76 1.65
C ALA A 43 -17.82 0.77 1.84
N GLN A 44 -17.78 -0.31 1.06
CA GLN A 44 -16.66 -1.26 1.07
C GLN A 44 -15.36 -0.60 0.57
N VAL A 45 -15.46 0.31 -0.40
CA VAL A 45 -14.32 1.13 -0.83
C VAL A 45 -13.80 2.02 0.31
N ALA A 46 -14.69 2.66 1.07
CA ALA A 46 -14.30 3.54 2.18
C ALA A 46 -13.52 2.78 3.27
N THR A 47 -13.89 1.52 3.57
CA THR A 47 -13.15 0.71 4.56
C THR A 47 -11.76 0.29 4.09
N LYS A 48 -11.51 0.24 2.77
CA LYS A 48 -10.20 -0.08 2.20
C LYS A 48 -9.13 0.99 2.48
N SER A 49 -9.48 2.19 2.94
CA SER A 49 -8.48 3.23 3.28
C SER A 49 -7.95 3.13 4.71
N GLY A 50 -8.52 2.26 5.54
CA GLY A 50 -8.18 2.18 6.96
C GLY A 50 -6.76 1.67 7.24
N PRO A 51 -6.22 1.91 8.45
CA PRO A 51 -4.90 1.43 8.87
C PRO A 51 -4.79 -0.10 8.86
N GLY A 52 -5.87 -0.83 9.16
CA GLY A 52 -5.93 -2.30 9.06
C GLY A 52 -6.22 -2.86 7.66
N SER A 53 -6.35 -1.99 6.64
CA SER A 53 -6.60 -2.43 5.27
C SER A 53 -5.33 -2.98 4.61
N THR A 54 -5.50 -4.02 3.79
CA THR A 54 -4.45 -4.56 2.91
C THR A 54 -4.09 -3.62 1.76
N TYR A 55 -4.89 -2.57 1.52
CA TYR A 55 -4.58 -1.54 0.54
C TYR A 55 -3.59 -0.52 1.12
N ALA A 56 -2.55 -0.22 0.35
CA ALA A 56 -1.59 0.83 0.65
C ALA A 56 -1.92 2.11 -0.13
N VAL A 57 -3.04 2.75 0.22
CA VAL A 57 -3.52 4.00 -0.40
C VAL A 57 -3.41 5.14 0.60
N GLY A 58 -2.68 6.21 0.26
CA GLY A 58 -2.54 7.36 1.16
C GLY A 58 -1.40 8.32 0.82
N THR A 59 -0.99 9.08 1.84
CA THR A 59 0.24 9.89 1.80
C THR A 59 1.49 9.01 1.86
N PRO A 60 2.67 9.54 1.50
CA PRO A 60 3.92 8.81 1.66
C PRO A 60 4.13 8.29 3.09
N GLN A 61 3.80 9.11 4.10
CA GLN A 61 3.93 8.79 5.52
C GLN A 61 3.00 7.64 5.91
N GLN A 62 1.71 7.72 5.56
CA GLN A 62 0.75 6.66 5.88
C GLN A 62 1.13 5.31 5.25
N VAL A 63 1.63 5.33 4.01
CA VAL A 63 2.08 4.11 3.35
C VAL A 63 3.37 3.60 4.01
N ALA A 64 4.31 4.47 4.31
CA ALA A 64 5.56 4.11 4.96
C ALA A 64 5.38 3.56 6.39
N GLU A 65 4.36 4.00 7.13
CA GLU A 65 4.00 3.46 8.44
C GLU A 65 3.38 2.06 8.32
N LYS A 66 2.61 1.82 7.25
CA LYS A 66 1.89 0.56 7.06
C LYS A 66 2.82 -0.60 6.63
N LEU A 67 3.76 -0.34 5.73
CA LEU A 67 4.57 -1.42 5.13
C LEU A 67 5.44 -2.20 6.14
N PRO A 68 6.12 -1.57 7.11
CA PRO A 68 6.89 -2.27 8.15
C PRO A 68 6.03 -3.20 9.02
N ASN A 69 4.78 -2.82 9.30
CA ASN A 69 3.87 -3.66 10.08
C ASN A 69 3.53 -4.96 9.33
N HIS A 70 3.33 -4.90 8.02
CA HIS A 70 3.17 -6.11 7.22
C HIS A 70 4.44 -6.98 7.19
N HIS A 71 5.63 -6.36 7.21
CA HIS A 71 6.89 -7.08 7.26
C HIS A 71 7.03 -7.85 8.57
N GLU A 72 6.71 -7.20 9.68
CA GLU A 72 6.75 -7.81 11.02
C GLU A 72 5.84 -9.05 11.13
N VAL A 73 4.64 -8.98 10.53
CA VAL A 73 3.69 -10.10 10.56
C VAL A 73 4.08 -11.24 9.60
N LEU A 74 4.62 -10.92 8.42
CA LEU A 74 4.79 -11.89 7.33
C LEU A 74 6.24 -12.30 7.05
N GLY A 75 7.23 -11.60 7.59
CA GLY A 75 8.66 -11.85 7.35
C GLY A 75 9.09 -11.70 5.88
N HIS A 76 8.34 -10.94 5.07
CA HIS A 76 8.65 -10.78 3.64
C HIS A 76 9.84 -9.83 3.44
N GLN A 77 10.66 -10.07 2.42
CA GLN A 77 11.86 -9.25 2.16
C GLN A 77 11.65 -8.23 1.03
N ARG A 78 10.50 -8.29 0.35
CA ARG A 78 10.16 -7.41 -0.77
C ARG A 78 8.67 -7.09 -0.75
N THR A 79 8.36 -5.81 -0.92
CA THR A 79 7.00 -5.33 -1.19
C THR A 79 6.92 -4.87 -2.63
N MET A 80 5.88 -5.31 -3.33
CA MET A 80 5.54 -4.85 -4.68
C MET A 80 4.19 -4.13 -4.62
N LEU A 81 4.13 -2.90 -5.12
CA LEU A 81 2.90 -2.11 -5.13
C LEU A 81 2.34 -1.99 -6.55
N GLN A 82 1.12 -2.47 -6.76
CA GLN A 82 0.41 -2.29 -8.01
C GLN A 82 -0.32 -0.95 -8.00
N LEU A 83 0.30 0.06 -8.62
CA LEU A 83 -0.19 1.44 -8.70
C LEU A 83 -1.30 1.64 -9.74
N ALA A 84 -1.17 0.97 -10.89
CA ALA A 84 -2.10 1.09 -12.00
C ALA A 84 -3.08 -0.07 -11.96
N VAL A 85 -4.19 0.14 -11.28
CA VAL A 85 -5.35 -0.77 -11.30
C VAL A 85 -6.46 -0.05 -12.04
N GLY A 86 -6.90 -0.62 -13.16
CA GLY A 86 -7.86 0.06 -14.05
C GLY A 86 -7.24 1.28 -14.73
N THR A 87 -8.05 2.33 -14.88
CA THR A 87 -7.67 3.54 -15.63
C THR A 87 -7.08 4.60 -14.69
N VAL A 88 -5.75 4.76 -14.74
CA VAL A 88 -5.05 5.82 -13.99
C VAL A 88 -4.35 6.76 -14.96
N ALA A 89 -4.53 8.07 -14.78
CA ALA A 89 -3.88 9.08 -15.61
C ALA A 89 -2.35 8.98 -15.51
N ARG A 90 -1.65 8.98 -16.65
CA ARG A 90 -0.18 8.86 -16.71
C ARG A 90 0.54 9.84 -15.78
N ARG A 91 0.09 11.10 -15.72
CA ARG A 91 0.69 12.13 -14.86
C ARG A 91 0.63 11.71 -13.39
N ASP A 92 -0.52 11.22 -12.95
CA ASP A 92 -0.75 10.84 -11.57
C ASP A 92 0.06 9.57 -11.22
N LEU A 93 0.15 8.60 -12.15
CA LEU A 93 1.01 7.43 -12.01
C LEU A 93 2.51 7.81 -11.87
N MET A 94 3.01 8.70 -12.72
CA MET A 94 4.41 9.16 -12.65
C MET A 94 4.69 9.87 -11.33
N ARG A 95 3.75 10.69 -10.84
CA ARG A 95 3.88 11.33 -9.52
C ARG A 95 3.89 10.31 -8.39
N ALA A 96 3.04 9.28 -8.44
CA ALA A 96 3.05 8.21 -7.44
C ALA A 96 4.38 7.44 -7.42
N ILE A 97 4.98 7.16 -8.58
CA ILE A 97 6.30 6.53 -8.69
C ILE A 97 7.38 7.40 -8.05
N GLU A 98 7.36 8.71 -8.32
CA GLU A 98 8.28 9.67 -7.73
C GLU A 98 8.17 9.68 -6.20
N LEU A 99 6.95 9.79 -5.66
CA LEU A 99 6.70 9.76 -4.21
C LEU A 99 7.15 8.45 -3.57
N LEU A 100 6.93 7.31 -4.24
CA LEU A 100 7.41 6.03 -3.76
C LEU A 100 8.93 5.98 -3.65
N GLY A 101 9.64 6.47 -4.67
CA GLY A 101 11.10 6.43 -4.71
C GLY A 101 11.76 7.46 -3.79
N ALA A 102 11.21 8.68 -3.76
CA ALA A 102 11.80 9.82 -3.08
C ALA A 102 11.42 9.92 -1.59
N GLU A 103 10.22 9.45 -1.22
CA GLU A 103 9.71 9.61 0.15
C GLU A 103 9.43 8.27 0.83
N VAL A 104 8.61 7.40 0.23
CA VAL A 104 8.19 6.14 0.89
C VAL A 104 9.36 5.20 1.11
N ALA A 105 10.16 4.92 0.07
CA ALA A 105 11.23 3.94 0.15
C ALA A 105 12.30 4.31 1.20
N PRO A 106 12.79 5.57 1.30
CA PRO A 106 13.68 5.97 2.38
C PRO A 106 13.06 5.80 3.77
N LEU A 107 11.80 6.21 3.97
CA LEU A 107 11.11 6.11 5.27
C LEU A 107 10.97 4.66 5.72
N VAL A 108 10.55 3.76 4.82
CA VAL A 108 10.41 2.33 5.12
C VAL A 108 11.75 1.71 5.46
N ARG A 109 12.81 2.00 4.69
CA ARG A 109 14.14 1.45 4.95
C ARG A 109 14.67 1.89 6.31
N ALA A 110 14.52 3.18 6.63
CA ALA A 110 14.93 3.73 7.92
C ALA A 110 14.19 3.03 9.09
N GLU A 111 12.88 2.83 8.95
CA GLU A 111 12.07 2.18 9.99
C GLU A 111 12.43 0.70 10.16
N ILE A 112 12.66 -0.05 9.07
CA ILE A 112 13.11 -1.45 9.14
C ILE A 112 14.46 -1.55 9.84
N THR A 113 15.45 -0.74 9.44
CA THR A 113 16.78 -0.74 10.08
C THR A 113 16.70 -0.41 11.57
N LYS A 114 15.84 0.54 11.94
CA LYS A 114 15.61 0.90 13.35
C LYS A 114 15.02 -0.27 14.16
N ARG A 115 14.05 -1.00 13.60
CA ARG A 115 13.42 -2.16 14.27
C ARG A 115 14.40 -3.32 14.41
N GLU A 116 15.15 -3.64 13.35
CA GLU A 116 16.18 -4.68 13.39
C GLU A 116 17.26 -4.36 14.43
N GLY A 117 17.73 -3.10 14.48
CA GLY A 117 18.70 -2.65 15.49
C GLY A 117 18.16 -2.70 16.94
N SER A 118 16.85 -2.54 17.13
CA SER A 118 16.20 -2.63 18.45
C SER A 118 15.97 -4.08 18.91
N SER A 119 16.02 -5.06 18.01
CA SER A 119 15.82 -6.48 18.31
C SER A 119 17.07 -7.19 18.84
N VAL A 120 18.24 -6.52 18.87
CA VAL A 120 19.49 -7.07 19.41
C VAL A 120 19.58 -6.81 20.92
N THR A 121 18.90 -7.64 21.73
CA THR A 121 19.29 -7.84 23.13
C THR A 121 20.26 -9.03 23.18
N PRO A 122 21.53 -8.88 23.62
CA PRO A 122 22.42 -10.02 23.75
C PRO A 122 21.88 -10.96 24.84
N ALA A 123 21.69 -12.23 24.48
CA ALA A 123 21.33 -13.27 25.44
C ALA A 123 22.38 -13.34 26.57
N PRO A 124 21.98 -13.52 27.85
CA PRO A 124 22.93 -13.64 28.93
C PRO A 124 23.78 -14.89 28.74
N ALA A 125 25.11 -14.71 28.74
CA ALA A 125 26.07 -15.80 28.70
C ALA A 125 25.79 -16.75 29.88
N ARG A 126 25.53 -18.02 29.56
CA ARG A 126 25.52 -19.14 30.52
C ARG A 126 26.88 -19.82 30.51
#